data_AF-A0A017T3I9-F1
#
_entry.id   AF-A0A017T3I9-F1
#
_cell.length_a   1.000
_cell.length_b   1.000
_cell.length_c   1.000
_cell.angle_alpha   90.00
_cell.angle_beta   90.00
_cell.angle_gamma   90.00
#
_symmetry.space_group_name_H-M   'P 1'
#
loop_
_entity.id
_entity.type
_entity.pdbx_description
1 polymer ?
#
loop_
_entity_poly.entity_id
_entity_poly.type
_entity_poly.pdbx_seq_one_letter_code
_entity_poly.pdbx_strand_id
1 'polypeptide(L)'
;MTNPERPHPQSLPEVSAREAPGAREVPSAVDPLAPPAPQRAATTEDLERALRFVHLVEMQTKARLAELSATVSALSEVLIGQGHVPLEAYEKRKHLTVLRENERSGTEAGVMLSDIPDKYALAALPEIDCEARIPLCKARCCALRFALSVQDLDERVVRWDYGRPYQIAQRPDGYCVHIDERSGGCTIYAQRPGVCRSYDCRRDRRIWTDFERRIPAP
;
A
#
# COMPACT_ATOMS: atom_id res chain seq x y z
N MET A 1 -82.44 41.80 -32.62
CA MET A 1 -81.78 41.20 -31.43
C MET A 1 -80.53 40.48 -31.92
N THR A 2 -79.39 41.12 -31.64
CA THR A 2 -77.98 40.67 -31.63
C THR A 2 -77.56 39.41 -32.39
N ASN A 3 -76.62 39.57 -33.33
CA ASN A 3 -75.53 38.61 -33.56
C ASN A 3 -74.32 39.32 -34.23
N PRO A 4 -73.08 38.82 -34.06
CA PRO A 4 -71.96 39.62 -33.61
C PRO A 4 -70.85 39.74 -34.67
N GLU A 5 -69.86 40.55 -34.32
CA GLU A 5 -68.68 40.96 -35.07
C GLU A 5 -67.87 39.82 -35.72
N ARG A 6 -67.38 40.06 -36.94
CA ARG A 6 -66.19 39.41 -37.50
C ARG A 6 -65.06 40.43 -37.55
N PRO A 7 -63.92 40.22 -36.87
CA PRO A 7 -62.77 41.10 -37.02
C PRO A 7 -62.04 40.83 -38.36
N HIS A 8 -61.68 41.93 -39.02
CA HIS A 8 -60.88 41.98 -40.25
C HIS A 8 -59.45 41.44 -40.04
N PRO A 9 -58.81 40.90 -41.10
CA PRO A 9 -57.50 40.28 -41.02
C PRO A 9 -56.43 41.34 -40.75
N GLN A 10 -55.77 41.26 -39.60
CA GLN A 10 -54.60 42.06 -39.29
C GLN A 10 -53.38 41.52 -40.04
N SER A 11 -52.67 42.44 -40.67
CA SER A 11 -51.40 42.30 -41.38
C SER A 11 -50.33 41.58 -40.55
N LEU A 12 -49.61 40.65 -41.19
CA LEU A 12 -48.46 39.94 -40.63
C LEU A 12 -47.34 40.93 -40.25
N PRO A 13 -46.73 40.81 -39.06
CA PRO A 13 -45.51 41.55 -38.75
C PRO A 13 -44.30 40.95 -39.48
N GLU A 14 -43.42 41.82 -39.96
CA GLU A 14 -42.18 41.53 -40.67
C GLU A 14 -41.27 40.56 -39.89
N VAL A 15 -40.74 39.56 -40.60
CA VAL A 15 -39.74 38.63 -40.08
C VAL A 15 -38.43 39.39 -39.91
N SER A 16 -38.14 39.81 -38.68
CA SER A 16 -36.84 40.33 -38.27
C SER A 16 -35.76 39.29 -38.59
N ALA A 17 -34.79 39.68 -39.42
CA ALA A 17 -33.63 38.87 -39.77
C ALA A 17 -32.88 38.51 -38.49
N ARG A 18 -32.93 37.22 -38.12
CA ARG A 18 -32.15 36.67 -37.01
C ARG A 18 -30.66 36.87 -37.30
N GLU A 19 -29.97 37.57 -36.41
CA GLU A 19 -28.52 37.62 -36.36
C GLU A 19 -27.94 36.21 -36.32
N ALA A 20 -26.97 35.94 -37.19
CA ALA A 20 -26.26 34.67 -37.23
C ALA A 20 -25.54 34.44 -35.89
N PRO A 21 -25.60 33.23 -35.30
CA PRO A 21 -24.85 32.94 -34.09
C PRO A 21 -23.35 33.07 -34.40
N GLY A 22 -22.68 33.94 -33.62
CA GLY A 22 -21.26 34.25 -33.77
C GLY A 22 -20.41 33.01 -33.95
N ALA A 23 -19.48 33.08 -34.91
CA ALA A 23 -18.49 32.06 -35.16
C ALA A 23 -17.82 31.66 -33.82
N ARG A 24 -18.05 30.43 -33.37
CA ARG A 24 -17.25 29.84 -32.30
C ARG A 24 -15.81 29.80 -32.81
N GLU A 25 -14.93 30.61 -32.23
CA GLU A 25 -13.49 30.46 -32.41
C GLU A 25 -13.13 29.00 -32.10
N VAL A 26 -12.67 28.29 -33.13
CA VAL A 26 -12.08 26.97 -32.96
C VAL A 26 -10.77 27.19 -32.20
N PRO A 27 -10.56 26.56 -31.03
CA PRO A 27 -9.31 26.71 -30.31
C PRO A 27 -8.17 26.30 -31.24
N SER A 28 -7.20 27.20 -31.42
CA SER A 28 -5.98 26.95 -32.19
C SER A 28 -5.40 25.60 -31.76
N ALA A 29 -4.99 24.79 -32.75
CA ALA A 29 -4.32 23.53 -32.51
C ALA A 29 -3.15 23.74 -31.52
N VAL A 30 -3.14 22.97 -30.44
CA VAL A 30 -2.09 23.00 -29.43
C VAL A 30 -0.80 22.56 -30.11
N ASP A 31 0.22 23.41 -30.10
CA ASP A 31 1.54 23.10 -30.65
C ASP A 31 2.14 21.89 -29.90
N PRO A 32 2.33 20.73 -30.55
CA PRO A 32 2.81 19.51 -29.90
C PRO A 32 4.23 19.63 -29.34
N LEU A 33 5.00 20.65 -29.77
CA LEU A 33 6.37 20.89 -29.32
C LEU A 33 6.48 22.00 -28.26
N ALA A 34 5.37 22.64 -27.88
CA ALA A 34 5.39 23.61 -26.78
C ALA A 34 5.73 22.88 -25.47
N PRO A 35 6.66 23.41 -24.64
CA PRO A 35 6.92 22.86 -23.32
C PRO A 35 5.60 22.85 -22.54
N PRO A 36 5.31 21.77 -21.78
CA PRO A 36 4.08 21.69 -21.02
C PRO A 36 3.98 22.91 -20.11
N ALA A 37 2.81 23.55 -20.10
CA ALA A 37 2.54 24.67 -19.22
C ALA A 37 2.95 24.30 -17.78
N PRO A 38 3.54 25.23 -17.02
CA PRO A 38 3.99 24.96 -15.66
C PRO A 38 2.80 24.42 -14.86
N GLN A 39 2.96 23.19 -14.35
CA GLN A 39 1.91 22.55 -13.57
C GLN A 39 1.66 23.35 -12.30
N ARG A 40 0.40 23.71 -12.04
CA ARG A 40 0.03 24.40 -10.80
C ARG A 40 0.45 23.54 -9.61
N ALA A 41 1.16 24.11 -8.65
CA ALA A 41 1.46 23.43 -7.39
C ALA A 41 0.16 23.05 -6.66
N ALA A 42 0.11 21.83 -6.12
CA ALA A 42 -1.03 21.37 -5.33
C ALA A 42 -1.18 22.22 -4.07
N THR A 43 -2.42 22.62 -3.76
CA THR A 43 -2.74 23.39 -2.55
C THR A 43 -3.13 22.48 -1.39
N THR A 44 -3.21 23.03 -0.18
CA THR A 44 -3.76 22.30 0.99
C THR A 44 -5.20 21.85 0.76
N GLU A 45 -6.02 22.69 0.10
CA GLU A 45 -7.40 22.34 -0.26
C GLU A 45 -7.46 21.17 -1.25
N ASP A 46 -6.52 21.10 -2.21
CA ASP A 46 -6.41 19.96 -3.13
C ASP A 46 -6.09 18.67 -2.35
N LEU A 47 -5.20 18.74 -1.35
CA LEU A 47 -4.85 17.61 -0.50
C LEU A 47 -6.03 17.16 0.36
N GLU A 48 -6.75 18.10 1.00
CA GLU A 48 -7.95 17.77 1.78
C GLU A 48 -9.01 17.10 0.93
N ARG A 49 -9.24 17.60 -0.29
CA ARG A 49 -10.17 17.00 -1.25
C ARG A 49 -9.72 15.60 -1.67
N ALA A 50 -8.44 15.41 -1.94
CA ALA A 50 -7.88 14.11 -2.29
C ALA A 50 -8.04 13.10 -1.14
N LEU A 51 -7.74 13.49 0.09
CA LEU A 51 -7.90 12.63 1.27
C LEU A 51 -9.37 12.25 1.51
N ARG A 52 -10.31 13.20 1.38
CA ARG A 52 -11.75 12.91 1.46
C ARG A 52 -12.18 11.94 0.36
N PHE A 53 -11.69 12.13 -0.86
CA PHE A 53 -11.98 11.23 -1.97
C PHE A 53 -11.45 9.81 -1.70
N VAL A 54 -10.19 9.68 -1.26
CA VAL A 54 -9.60 8.39 -0.89
C VAL A 54 -10.41 7.72 0.21
N HIS A 55 -10.83 8.46 1.24
CA HIS A 55 -11.66 7.92 2.32
C HIS A 55 -13.02 7.42 1.82
N LEU A 56 -13.68 8.17 0.93
CA LEU A 56 -14.94 7.73 0.33
C LEU A 56 -14.77 6.45 -0.51
N VAL A 57 -13.70 6.38 -1.32
CA VAL A 57 -13.40 5.18 -2.11
C VAL A 57 -13.05 4.00 -1.22
N GLU A 58 -12.30 4.23 -0.13
CA GLU A 58 -11.98 3.21 0.88
C GLU A 58 -13.27 2.67 1.52
N MET A 59 -14.16 3.56 1.98
CA MET A 59 -15.45 3.18 2.57
C MET A 59 -16.31 2.37 1.60
N GLN A 60 -16.40 2.79 0.34
CA GLN A 60 -17.14 2.05 -0.69
C GLN A 60 -16.52 0.69 -0.97
N THR A 61 -15.18 0.62 -1.02
CA THR A 61 -14.45 -0.65 -1.19
C THR A 61 -14.70 -1.59 -0.02
N LYS A 62 -14.66 -1.10 1.22
CA LYS A 62 -14.98 -1.89 2.42
C LYS A 62 -16.41 -2.43 2.39
N ALA A 63 -17.38 -1.59 2.02
CA ALA A 63 -18.78 -2.01 1.91
C ALA A 63 -18.95 -3.13 0.86
N ARG A 64 -18.36 -2.96 -0.33
CA ARG A 64 -18.40 -3.98 -1.40
C ARG A 64 -17.70 -5.28 -0.99
N LEU A 65 -16.58 -5.20 -0.27
CA LEU A 65 -15.88 -6.38 0.22
C LEU A 65 -16.70 -7.13 1.29
N ALA A 66 -17.39 -6.40 2.18
CA ALA A 66 -18.28 -7.00 3.16
C ALA A 66 -19.46 -7.71 2.49
N GLU A 67 -20.08 -7.10 1.49
CA GLU A 67 -21.16 -7.70 0.70
C GLU A 67 -20.71 -8.97 -0.03
N LEU A 68 -19.53 -8.93 -0.66
CA LEU A 68 -18.93 -10.11 -1.31
C LEU A 68 -18.65 -11.23 -0.30
N SER A 69 -18.06 -10.89 0.86
CA SER A 69 -17.78 -11.85 1.92
C SER A 69 -19.05 -12.50 2.45
N ALA A 70 -20.11 -11.72 2.65
CA ALA A 70 -21.42 -12.24 3.06
C ALA A 70 -22.00 -13.18 2.00
N THR A 71 -21.94 -12.80 0.72
CA THR A 71 -22.43 -13.62 -0.39
C THR A 71 -21.72 -14.97 -0.47
N VAL A 72 -20.38 -14.98 -0.40
CA VAL A 72 -19.58 -16.22 -0.45
C VAL A 72 -19.82 -17.10 0.78
N SER A 73 -19.97 -16.49 1.96
CA SER A 73 -20.26 -17.22 3.20
C SER A 73 -21.63 -17.88 3.13
N ALA A 74 -22.66 -17.12 2.75
CA ALA A 74 -24.02 -17.63 2.57
C ALA A 74 -24.08 -18.77 1.54
N LEU A 75 -23.40 -18.64 0.40
CA LEU A 75 -23.31 -19.72 -0.60
C LEU A 75 -22.63 -20.97 -0.02
N SER A 76 -21.52 -20.79 0.71
CA SER A 76 -20.80 -21.91 1.33
C SER A 76 -21.68 -22.63 2.36
N GLU A 77 -22.38 -21.88 3.21
CA GLU A 77 -23.31 -22.41 4.21
C GLU A 77 -24.47 -23.19 3.56
N VAL A 78 -25.06 -22.69 2.48
CA VAL A 78 -26.12 -23.38 1.74
C VAL A 78 -25.61 -24.71 1.16
N LEU A 79 -24.44 -24.70 0.51
CA LEU A 79 -23.87 -25.91 -0.11
C LEU A 79 -23.48 -26.97 0.93
N ILE A 80 -22.95 -26.54 2.08
CA ILE A 80 -22.61 -27.44 3.19
C ILE A 80 -23.89 -27.97 3.84
N GLY A 81 -24.87 -27.11 4.11
CA GLY A 81 -26.15 -27.49 4.71
C GLY A 81 -26.98 -28.45 3.87
N GLN A 82 -26.90 -28.35 2.54
CA GLN A 82 -27.51 -29.29 1.59
C GLN A 82 -26.70 -30.59 1.39
N GLY A 83 -25.52 -30.70 1.98
CA GLY A 83 -24.65 -31.88 1.87
C GLY A 83 -23.89 -31.99 0.55
N HIS A 84 -23.88 -30.95 -0.29
CA HIS A 84 -23.11 -30.94 -1.55
C HIS A 84 -21.60 -30.81 -1.32
N VAL A 85 -21.19 -30.23 -0.19
CA VAL A 85 -19.78 -30.09 0.21
C VAL A 85 -19.61 -30.52 1.67
N PRO A 86 -18.72 -31.49 1.97
CA PRO A 86 -18.41 -31.84 3.37
C PRO A 86 -17.69 -30.68 4.08
N LEU A 87 -18.16 -30.32 5.28
CA LEU A 87 -17.62 -29.22 6.08
C LEU A 87 -16.10 -29.34 6.32
N GLU A 88 -15.63 -30.53 6.71
CA GLU A 88 -14.21 -30.76 6.99
C GLU A 88 -13.33 -30.56 5.74
N ALA A 89 -13.81 -31.03 4.58
CA ALA A 89 -13.11 -30.84 3.31
C ALA A 89 -13.09 -29.37 2.88
N TYR A 90 -14.19 -28.64 3.11
CA TYR A 90 -14.27 -27.20 2.87
C TYR A 90 -13.27 -26.43 3.73
N GLU A 91 -13.28 -26.63 5.06
CA GLU A 91 -12.40 -25.91 5.99
C GLU A 91 -10.92 -26.16 5.68
N LYS A 92 -10.54 -27.43 5.44
CA LYS A 92 -9.17 -27.77 5.03
C LYS A 92 -8.77 -27.05 3.75
N ARG A 93 -9.65 -27.03 2.75
CA ARG A 93 -9.35 -26.40 1.45
C ARG A 93 -9.29 -24.89 1.54
N LYS A 94 -10.20 -24.27 2.29
CA LYS A 94 -10.20 -22.84 2.59
C LYS A 94 -8.88 -22.43 3.25
N HIS A 95 -8.45 -23.15 4.29
CA HIS A 95 -7.17 -22.88 4.95
C HIS A 95 -5.97 -22.95 4.00
N LEU A 96 -5.87 -24.00 3.18
CA LEU A 96 -4.79 -24.15 2.20
C LEU A 96 -4.84 -23.09 1.08
N THR A 97 -6.02 -22.64 0.68
CA THR A 97 -6.17 -21.55 -0.29
C THR A 97 -5.72 -20.22 0.30
N VAL A 98 -6.10 -19.92 1.56
CA VAL A 98 -5.64 -18.71 2.25
C VAL A 98 -4.11 -18.66 2.35
N LEU A 99 -3.46 -19.78 2.72
CA LEU A 99 -1.99 -19.83 2.76
C LEU A 99 -1.36 -19.54 1.39
N ARG A 100 -1.87 -20.17 0.33
CA ARG A 100 -1.39 -19.92 -1.05
C ARG A 100 -1.60 -18.49 -1.52
N GLU A 101 -2.77 -17.92 -1.24
CA GLU A 101 -3.02 -16.52 -1.61
C GLU A 101 -2.15 -15.57 -0.79
N ASN A 102 -1.90 -15.84 0.50
CA ASN A 102 -0.97 -15.04 1.30
C ASN A 102 0.48 -15.13 0.77
N GLU A 103 0.93 -16.31 0.35
CA GLU A 103 2.24 -16.49 -0.29
C GLU A 103 2.31 -15.72 -1.61
N ARG A 104 1.27 -15.81 -2.45
CA ARG A 104 1.17 -15.06 -3.72
C ARG A 104 1.14 -13.55 -3.48
N SER A 105 0.31 -13.08 -2.55
CA SER A 105 0.21 -11.67 -2.18
C SER A 105 1.47 -11.16 -1.49
N GLY A 106 2.28 -12.02 -0.85
CA GLY A 106 3.63 -11.65 -0.38
C GLY A 106 4.60 -11.31 -1.53
N THR A 107 4.31 -11.78 -2.75
CA THR A 107 5.04 -11.38 -3.97
C THR A 107 4.45 -10.13 -4.65
N GLU A 108 3.19 -9.79 -4.35
CA GLU A 108 2.52 -8.58 -4.80
C GLU A 108 2.67 -7.46 -3.75
N ALA A 109 2.47 -6.19 -4.13
CA ALA A 109 2.73 -5.04 -3.25
C ALA A 109 1.68 -4.91 -2.13
N GLY A 110 1.80 -5.70 -1.06
CA GLY A 110 1.00 -5.60 0.17
C GLY A 110 1.63 -4.68 1.22
N VAL A 111 0.78 -4.04 2.03
CA VAL A 111 1.20 -3.30 3.24
C VAL A 111 1.45 -4.32 4.35
N MET A 112 2.68 -4.35 4.88
CA MET A 112 3.08 -5.30 5.93
C MET A 112 3.50 -4.51 7.17
N LEU A 113 2.91 -4.82 8.33
CA LEU A 113 3.31 -4.25 9.62
C LEU A 113 3.70 -5.35 10.60
N SER A 114 4.75 -5.10 11.38
CA SER A 114 5.10 -5.93 12.52
C SER A 114 4.11 -5.71 13.67
N ASP A 115 3.76 -6.78 14.37
CA ASP A 115 2.83 -6.80 15.50
C ASP A 115 3.49 -6.47 16.85
N ILE A 116 4.80 -6.22 16.88
CA ILE A 116 5.54 -5.86 18.10
C ILE A 116 5.04 -4.49 18.62
N PRO A 117 4.38 -4.44 19.80
CA PRO A 117 3.73 -3.22 20.27
C PRO A 117 4.70 -2.23 20.94
N ASP A 118 5.62 -2.71 21.79
CA ASP A 118 6.69 -1.89 22.38
C ASP A 118 8.05 -2.61 22.28
N LYS A 119 8.91 -2.09 21.41
CA LYS A 119 10.25 -2.64 21.16
C LYS A 119 11.22 -2.45 22.32
N TYR A 120 10.97 -1.52 23.24
CA TYR A 120 11.84 -1.29 24.40
C TYR A 120 11.46 -2.16 25.61
N ALA A 121 10.23 -2.67 25.64
CA ALA A 121 9.74 -3.56 26.70
C ALA A 121 9.96 -5.06 26.41
N LEU A 122 10.65 -5.41 25.31
CA LEU A 122 10.92 -6.79 24.95
C LEU A 122 11.79 -7.49 26.01
N ALA A 123 11.31 -8.62 26.52
CA ALA A 123 12.02 -9.46 27.48
C ALA A 123 12.87 -10.54 26.79
N ALA A 124 13.88 -11.07 27.49
CA ALA A 124 14.73 -12.18 27.05
C ALA A 124 15.41 -11.94 25.68
N LEU A 125 16.02 -10.77 25.51
CA LEU A 125 16.76 -10.43 24.29
C LEU A 125 18.02 -11.31 24.16
N PRO A 126 18.38 -11.75 22.95
CA PRO A 126 19.60 -12.52 22.74
C PRO A 126 20.84 -11.64 22.96
N GLU A 127 21.74 -12.11 23.82
CA GLU A 127 23.07 -11.53 24.00
C GLU A 127 24.03 -12.13 22.97
N ILE A 128 24.34 -11.35 21.94
CA ILE A 128 25.26 -11.72 20.87
C ILE A 128 26.34 -10.64 20.79
N ASP A 129 27.59 -11.05 20.96
CA ASP A 129 28.74 -10.19 20.68
C ASP A 129 28.89 -10.04 19.16
N CYS A 130 28.13 -9.07 18.62
CA CYS A 130 28.11 -8.69 17.22
C CYS A 130 29.45 -8.04 16.80
N GLU A 131 30.11 -7.31 17.70
CA GLU A 131 31.36 -6.60 17.40
C GLU A 131 32.46 -7.57 16.96
N ALA A 132 32.66 -8.67 17.69
CA ALA A 132 33.63 -9.69 17.31
C ALA A 132 33.19 -10.53 16.09
N ARG A 133 31.91 -10.46 15.69
CA ARG A 133 31.31 -11.33 14.67
C ARG A 133 31.09 -10.67 13.32
N ILE A 134 30.83 -9.37 13.27
CA ILE A 134 30.60 -8.61 12.03
C ILE A 134 31.73 -8.78 11.00
N PRO A 135 33.03 -8.81 11.38
CA PRO A 135 34.10 -9.05 10.41
C PRO A 135 33.99 -10.39 9.67
N LEU A 136 33.29 -11.37 10.26
CA LEU A 136 33.09 -12.71 9.71
C LEU A 136 31.76 -12.82 8.98
N CYS A 137 30.66 -12.48 9.65
CA CYS A 137 29.32 -12.61 9.08
C CYS A 137 28.96 -11.49 8.11
N LYS A 138 29.79 -10.44 8.01
CA LYS A 138 29.59 -9.26 7.15
C LYS A 138 28.23 -8.60 7.35
N ALA A 139 27.73 -8.62 8.60
CA ALA A 139 26.43 -8.08 8.96
C ALA A 139 25.26 -8.62 8.10
N ARG A 140 25.29 -9.91 7.70
CA ARG A 140 24.23 -10.55 6.90
C ARG A 140 22.80 -10.37 7.44
N CYS A 141 22.61 -10.13 8.74
CA CYS A 141 21.31 -9.81 9.31
C CYS A 141 20.71 -8.50 8.75
N CYS A 142 21.55 -7.53 8.37
CA CYS A 142 21.14 -6.29 7.71
C CYS A 142 20.67 -6.50 6.27
N ALA A 143 20.93 -7.65 5.65
CA ALA A 143 20.39 -7.99 4.32
C ALA A 143 18.98 -8.60 4.38
N LEU A 144 18.47 -8.92 5.59
CA LEU A 144 17.15 -9.49 5.76
C LEU A 144 16.06 -8.42 5.57
N ARG A 145 14.97 -8.82 4.91
CA ARG A 145 13.74 -8.00 4.80
C ARG A 145 12.73 -8.41 5.86
N PHE A 146 12.09 -7.42 6.46
CA PHE A 146 11.04 -7.58 7.46
C PHE A 146 10.17 -6.32 7.52
N ALA A 147 8.96 -6.47 8.06
CA ALA A 147 8.04 -5.37 8.32
C ALA A 147 8.44 -4.60 9.58
N LEU A 148 8.23 -3.28 9.59
CA LEU A 148 8.40 -2.40 10.74
C LEU A 148 7.11 -2.33 11.55
N SER A 149 7.22 -2.08 12.85
CA SER A 149 6.03 -1.83 13.69
C SER A 149 5.56 -0.38 13.54
N VAL A 150 4.35 -0.08 14.05
CA VAL A 150 3.86 1.31 14.11
C VAL A 150 4.81 2.20 14.91
N GLN A 151 5.33 1.72 16.04
CA GLN A 151 6.30 2.45 16.86
C GLN A 151 7.59 2.79 16.07
N ASP A 152 8.09 1.87 15.25
CA ASP A 152 9.27 2.11 14.40
C ASP A 152 9.03 3.23 13.37
N LEU A 153 7.81 3.32 12.84
CA LEU A 153 7.41 4.35 11.89
C LEU A 153 7.22 5.71 12.58
N ASP A 154 6.59 5.71 13.75
CA ASP A 154 6.27 6.93 14.52
C ASP A 154 7.52 7.60 15.09
N GLU A 155 8.53 6.83 15.48
CA GLU A 155 9.83 7.37 15.94
C GLU A 155 10.62 8.06 14.83
N ARG A 156 10.33 7.77 13.56
CA ARG A 156 10.96 8.38 12.36
C ARG A 156 12.48 8.23 12.28
N VAL A 157 13.07 7.34 13.08
CA VAL A 157 14.49 6.97 13.01
C VAL A 157 14.72 5.94 11.90
N VAL A 158 13.84 4.94 11.81
CA VAL A 158 13.94 3.85 10.84
C VAL A 158 13.37 4.32 9.50
N ARG A 159 13.96 3.84 8.40
CA ARG A 159 13.57 4.19 7.03
C ARG A 159 12.92 2.96 6.42
N TRP A 160 11.86 3.16 5.66
CA TRP A 160 11.11 2.10 5.01
C TRP A 160 11.07 2.26 3.49
N ASP A 161 10.83 1.16 2.80
CA ASP A 161 10.80 1.04 1.34
C ASP A 161 9.47 1.57 0.78
N TYR A 162 9.48 2.71 0.07
CA TYR A 162 8.26 3.29 -0.50
C TYR A 162 7.57 2.39 -1.53
N GLY A 163 8.31 1.51 -2.20
CA GLY A 163 7.75 0.52 -3.12
C GLY A 163 7.17 -0.71 -2.41
N ARG A 164 7.49 -0.90 -1.13
CA ARG A 164 7.04 -2.00 -0.27
C ARG A 164 6.68 -1.46 1.11
N PRO A 165 5.48 -0.85 1.24
CA PRO A 165 5.14 -0.05 2.40
C PRO A 165 5.46 -0.71 3.74
N TYR A 166 6.16 0.07 4.58
CA TYR A 166 6.58 -0.26 5.94
C TYR A 166 7.55 -1.43 6.09
N GLN A 167 8.09 -1.99 5.00
CA GLN A 167 9.26 -2.87 5.09
C GLN A 167 10.54 -2.06 5.27
N ILE A 168 11.54 -2.63 5.94
CA ILE A 168 12.86 -1.99 6.11
C ILE A 168 13.45 -1.56 4.76
N ALA A 169 13.88 -0.29 4.66
CA ALA A 169 14.52 0.21 3.47
C ALA A 169 15.88 -0.45 3.27
N GLN A 170 16.16 -0.85 2.03
CA GLN A 170 17.44 -1.40 1.61
C GLN A 170 18.07 -0.54 0.51
N ARG A 171 19.40 -0.47 0.51
CA ARG A 171 20.21 0.09 -0.56
C ARG A 171 20.23 -0.85 -1.77
N PRO A 172 20.74 -0.40 -2.93
CA PRO A 172 20.88 -1.24 -4.12
C PRO A 172 21.75 -2.50 -3.93
N ASP A 173 22.65 -2.50 -2.96
CA ASP A 173 23.49 -3.66 -2.58
C ASP A 173 22.74 -4.73 -1.75
N GLY A 174 21.46 -4.49 -1.44
CA GLY A 174 20.61 -5.41 -0.67
C GLY A 174 20.74 -5.27 0.84
N TYR A 175 21.58 -4.38 1.36
CA TYR A 175 21.69 -4.13 2.80
C TYR A 175 20.74 -3.02 3.27
N CYS A 176 20.30 -3.12 4.51
CA CYS A 176 19.54 -2.06 5.18
C CYS A 176 20.29 -0.72 5.11
N VAL A 177 19.56 0.37 4.83
CA VAL A 177 20.15 1.72 4.72
C VAL A 177 20.86 2.23 5.98
N HIS A 178 20.67 1.56 7.12
CA HIS A 178 21.27 1.91 8.41
C HIS A 178 22.56 1.15 8.74
N ILE A 179 23.11 0.37 7.81
CA ILE A 179 24.45 -0.22 8.01
C ILE A 179 25.53 0.81 7.66
N ASP A 180 26.50 0.97 8.55
CA ASP A 180 27.74 1.69 8.27
C ASP A 180 28.63 0.86 7.34
N GLU A 181 28.96 1.40 6.17
CA GLU A 181 29.68 0.68 5.12
C GLU A 181 31.11 0.31 5.51
N ARG A 182 31.72 1.07 6.43
CA ARG A 182 33.11 0.88 6.84
C ARG A 182 33.25 -0.20 7.90
N SER A 183 32.42 -0.14 8.95
CA SER A 183 32.49 -1.05 10.09
C SER A 183 31.58 -2.28 9.92
N GLY A 184 30.53 -2.18 9.09
CA GLY A 184 29.43 -3.14 9.06
C GLY A 184 28.49 -3.03 10.28
N GLY A 185 28.67 -2.03 11.13
CA GLY A 185 27.84 -1.78 12.32
C GLY A 185 26.49 -1.15 11.97
N CYS A 186 25.51 -1.28 12.86
CA CYS A 186 24.22 -0.58 12.72
C CYS A 186 24.32 0.83 13.29
N THR A 187 24.01 1.85 12.49
CA THR A 187 24.07 3.27 12.91
C THR A 187 22.93 3.66 13.85
N ILE A 188 21.86 2.86 13.89
CA ILE A 188 20.69 3.04 14.78
C ILE A 188 20.58 1.93 15.83
N TYR A 189 21.70 1.32 16.24
CA TYR A 189 21.70 0.14 17.11
C TYR A 189 20.84 0.31 18.37
N ALA A 190 20.89 1.49 19.00
CA ALA A 190 20.11 1.79 20.20
C ALA A 190 18.60 1.97 19.94
N GLN A 191 18.18 2.30 18.72
CA GLN A 191 16.79 2.48 18.28
C GLN A 191 16.31 1.38 17.34
N ARG A 192 17.10 0.30 17.20
CA ARG A 192 16.83 -0.79 16.24
C ARG A 192 15.39 -1.33 16.38
N PRO A 193 14.74 -1.70 15.26
CA PRO A 193 13.40 -2.27 15.26
C PRO A 193 13.23 -3.43 16.24
N GLY A 194 12.00 -3.64 16.73
CA GLY A 194 11.71 -4.76 17.62
C GLY A 194 12.18 -6.11 17.04
N VAL A 195 11.95 -6.32 15.74
CA VAL A 195 12.42 -7.51 15.01
C VAL A 195 13.95 -7.65 15.10
N CYS A 196 14.70 -6.56 14.93
CA CYS A 196 16.16 -6.59 15.06
C CYS A 196 16.63 -6.81 16.51
N ARG A 197 15.85 -6.40 17.51
CA ARG A 197 16.21 -6.56 18.93
C ARG A 197 16.11 -8.01 19.37
N SER A 198 15.02 -8.67 19.01
CA SER A 198 14.73 -10.05 19.39
C SER A 198 15.39 -11.08 18.48
N TYR A 199 15.96 -10.65 17.35
CA TYR A 199 16.56 -11.56 16.38
C TYR A 199 17.82 -12.25 16.91
N ASP A 200 17.78 -13.58 16.95
CA ASP A 200 18.90 -14.44 17.33
C ASP A 200 19.50 -15.13 16.09
N CYS A 201 20.69 -14.72 15.67
CA CYS A 201 21.33 -15.26 14.47
C CYS A 201 21.96 -16.65 14.66
N ARG A 202 22.09 -17.17 15.89
CA ARG A 202 22.85 -18.40 16.20
C ARG A 202 22.39 -19.64 15.43
N ARG A 203 21.09 -19.71 15.16
CA ARG A 203 20.43 -20.83 14.46
C ARG A 203 20.06 -20.51 13.03
N ASP A 204 20.34 -19.30 12.56
CA ASP A 204 19.97 -18.88 11.21
C ASP A 204 21.04 -19.31 10.20
N ARG A 205 20.68 -20.30 9.39
CA ARG A 205 21.54 -20.88 8.34
C ARG A 205 21.86 -19.90 7.20
N ARG A 206 21.12 -18.80 7.07
CA ARG A 206 21.42 -17.71 6.15
C ARG A 206 22.63 -16.89 6.63
N ILE A 207 22.94 -16.95 7.93
CA ILE A 207 24.00 -16.17 8.58
C ILE A 207 25.21 -17.07 8.91
N TRP A 208 24.97 -18.25 9.50
CA TRP A 208 26.01 -19.14 10.00
C TRP A 208 25.83 -20.59 9.55
N THR A 209 26.91 -21.20 9.06
CA THR A 209 27.01 -22.66 8.95
C THR A 209 27.34 -23.29 10.31
N ASP A 210 28.17 -22.63 11.11
CA ASP A 210 28.44 -23.02 12.49
C ASP A 210 28.77 -21.76 13.31
N PHE A 211 27.84 -21.36 14.19
CA PHE A 211 27.99 -20.16 15.00
C PHE A 211 29.12 -20.28 16.03
N GLU A 212 29.26 -21.43 16.68
CA GLU A 212 30.26 -21.65 17.73
C GLU A 212 31.67 -21.71 17.15
N ARG A 213 31.82 -22.36 15.99
CA ARG A 213 33.09 -22.40 15.25
C ARG A 213 33.36 -21.15 14.41
N ARG A 214 32.48 -20.14 14.47
CA ARG A 214 32.62 -18.87 13.75
C ARG A 214 32.72 -19.04 12.23
N ILE A 215 32.00 -20.03 11.68
CA ILE A 215 31.95 -20.33 10.24
C ILE A 215 30.70 -19.67 9.65
N PRO A 216 30.81 -18.54 8.92
CA PRO A 216 29.66 -17.89 8.32
C PRO A 216 29.06 -18.75 7.21
N ALA A 217 27.80 -18.51 6.89
CA ALA A 217 27.18 -19.07 5.70
C ALA A 217 27.97 -18.63 4.43
N PRO A 218 28.00 -19.46 3.37
CA PRO A 218 28.63 -19.11 2.10
C PRO A 218 28.07 -17.81 1.52
#